data_AF-A0A4U9UKI3-F1
#
_entry.id   AF-A0A4U9UKI3-F1
#
_cell.length_a   1.000
_cell.length_b   1.000
_cell.length_c   1.000
_cell.angle_alpha   90.00
_cell.angle_beta   90.00
_cell.angle_gamma   90.00
#
_symmetry.space_group_name_H-M   'P 1'
#
loop_
_entity.id
_entity.type
_entity.pdbx_description
1 polymer ?
#
loop_
_entity_poly.entity_id
_entity_poly.type
_entity_poly.pdbx_seq_one_letter_code
_entity_poly.pdbx_strand_id
1 'polypeptide(L)'
;MILCHDEPRDLLLFENSSMSQQPTVSDRLRWLLQTFKYQKNIHIHSFDEKGIEPYPHGWDVWSNGMKSFMEQKGIVPSFIYSSEELDAPRYREHLGIETILVDPERSFMNISGSQIRQDPFRYWTTSRPK
;
A
#
# COMPACT_ATOMS: atom_id res chain seq x y z
N MET A 1 1.46 -0.04 -9.61
CA MET A 1 1.07 -0.23 -8.19
C MET A 1 2.21 -0.94 -7.48
N ILE A 2 2.58 -0.45 -6.30
CA ILE A 2 3.65 -1.03 -5.49
C ILE A 2 3.01 -1.58 -4.21
N LEU A 3 3.15 -2.88 -3.98
CA LEU A 3 2.77 -3.53 -2.73
C LEU A 3 3.96 -3.47 -1.78
N CYS A 4 3.88 -2.55 -0.82
CA CYS A 4 4.82 -2.47 0.28
C CYS A 4 4.54 -3.56 1.33
N HIS A 5 5.56 -4.25 1.80
CA HIS A 5 5.46 -5.26 2.85
C HIS A 5 6.64 -5.21 3.80
N ASP A 6 6.40 -5.58 5.06
CA ASP A 6 7.43 -5.80 6.06
C ASP A 6 6.96 -6.96 6.94
N GLU A 7 7.70 -8.06 6.96
CA GLU A 7 7.24 -9.31 7.57
C GLU A 7 6.97 -9.19 9.09
N PRO A 8 7.85 -8.56 9.90
CA PRO A 8 7.57 -8.30 11.32
C PRO A 8 6.34 -7.41 11.55
N ARG A 9 6.21 -6.28 10.84
CA ARG A 9 5.04 -5.40 10.95
C ARG A 9 3.76 -6.10 10.52
N ASP A 10 3.80 -6.83 9.41
CA ASP A 10 2.64 -7.50 8.84
C ASP A 10 2.18 -8.66 9.76
N LEU A 11 3.11 -9.34 10.44
CA LEU A 11 2.81 -10.32 11.50
C LEU A 11 2.14 -9.65 12.70
N LEU A 12 2.69 -8.54 13.20
CA LEU A 12 2.11 -7.80 14.32
C LEU A 12 0.70 -7.30 14.00
N LEU A 13 0.45 -6.85 12.77
CA LEU A 13 -0.89 -6.44 12.32
C LEU A 13 -1.87 -7.62 12.25
N PHE A 14 -1.40 -8.82 11.93
CA PHE A 14 -2.20 -10.02 11.94
C PHE A 14 -2.53 -10.47 13.37
N GLU A 15 -1.54 -10.51 14.26
CA GLU A 15 -1.73 -10.90 15.67
C GLU A 15 -2.72 -9.98 16.40
N ASN A 16 -2.76 -8.69 16.02
CA ASN A 16 -3.72 -7.71 16.56
C ASN A 16 -5.05 -7.65 15.79
N SER A 17 -5.30 -8.59 14.88
CA SER A 17 -6.54 -8.65 14.08
C SER A 17 -7.46 -9.78 14.53
N SER A 18 -8.68 -9.81 13.99
CA SER A 18 -9.62 -10.92 14.16
C SER A 18 -9.58 -11.91 12.99
N MET A 19 -8.51 -11.90 12.18
CA MET A 19 -8.38 -12.78 11.02
C MET A 19 -7.98 -14.20 11.45
N SER A 20 -8.54 -15.22 10.79
CA SER A 20 -8.27 -16.62 11.10
C SER A 20 -6.95 -17.14 10.55
N GLN A 21 -6.41 -16.49 9.51
CA GLN A 21 -5.15 -16.86 8.86
C GLN A 21 -4.44 -15.61 8.38
N GLN A 22 -3.11 -15.57 8.55
CA GLN A 22 -2.28 -14.47 8.05
C GLN A 22 -2.17 -14.56 6.53
N PRO A 23 -2.53 -13.51 5.78
CA PRO A 23 -2.23 -13.43 4.36
C PRO A 23 -0.73 -13.30 4.12
N THR A 24 -0.14 -14.20 3.34
CA THR A 24 1.28 -14.08 2.97
C THR A 24 1.49 -12.97 1.94
N VAL A 25 2.75 -12.57 1.70
CA VAL A 25 3.09 -11.65 0.59
C VAL A 25 2.61 -12.23 -0.75
N SER A 26 2.78 -13.54 -0.96
CA SER A 26 2.32 -14.25 -2.16
C SER A 26 0.81 -14.21 -2.34
N ASP A 27 0.04 -14.33 -1.26
CA ASP A 27 -1.42 -14.25 -1.31
C ASP A 27 -1.88 -12.84 -1.70
N ARG A 28 -1.30 -11.81 -1.07
CA ARG A 28 -1.58 -10.40 -1.40
C ARG A 28 -1.23 -10.07 -2.85
N LEU A 29 -0.07 -10.52 -3.33
CA LEU A 29 0.33 -10.36 -4.73
C LEU A 29 -0.65 -11.06 -5.67
N ARG A 30 -1.07 -12.29 -5.34
CA ARG A 30 -2.05 -13.04 -6.14
C ARG A 30 -3.38 -12.29 -6.22
N TRP A 31 -3.88 -11.73 -5.12
CA TRP A 31 -5.12 -10.96 -5.11
C TRP A 31 -5.04 -9.72 -5.99
N LEU A 32 -3.93 -8.98 -5.94
CA LEU A 32 -3.72 -7.82 -6.81
C LEU A 32 -3.67 -8.24 -8.29
N LEU A 33 -2.89 -9.28 -8.61
CA LEU A 33 -2.75 -9.79 -9.98
C LEU A 33 -4.08 -10.30 -10.55
N GLN A 34 -4.92 -10.92 -9.72
CA GLN A 34 -6.25 -11.36 -10.13
C GLN A 34 -7.21 -10.19 -10.31
N THR A 35 -7.19 -9.20 -9.41
CA THR A 35 -8.05 -8.01 -9.46
C THR A 35 -7.79 -7.20 -10.73
N PHE A 36 -6.52 -7.07 -11.13
CA PHE A 36 -6.12 -6.30 -12.30
C PHE A 36 -5.81 -7.13 -13.55
N LYS A 37 -6.26 -8.40 -13.58
CA LYS A 37 -5.93 -9.37 -14.64
C LYS A 37 -6.24 -8.87 -16.06
N TYR A 38 -7.27 -8.05 -16.22
CA TYR A 38 -7.74 -7.56 -17.52
C TYR A 38 -7.22 -6.16 -17.87
N GLN A 39 -6.54 -5.49 -16.92
CA GLN A 39 -6.03 -4.15 -17.06
C GLN A 39 -4.55 -4.20 -17.45
N LYS A 40 -4.29 -4.31 -18.75
CA LYS A 40 -2.92 -4.48 -19.30
C LYS A 40 -1.93 -3.38 -18.91
N ASN A 41 -2.42 -2.20 -18.55
CA ASN A 41 -1.59 -1.04 -18.19
C ASN A 41 -1.27 -0.97 -16.69
N ILE A 42 -1.79 -1.91 -15.88
CA ILE A 42 -1.52 -1.95 -14.45
C ILE A 42 -0.44 -3.00 -14.18
N HIS A 43 0.72 -2.50 -13.78
CA HIS A 43 1.83 -3.33 -13.33
C HIS A 43 1.89 -3.34 -11.80
N ILE A 44 2.05 -4.54 -11.23
CA ILE A 44 2.15 -4.75 -9.79
C ILE A 44 3.59 -5.16 -9.47
N HIS A 45 4.21 -4.44 -8.53
CA HIS A 45 5.53 -4.76 -8.02
C HIS A 45 5.49 -4.90 -6.50
N SER A 46 6.30 -5.77 -5.91
CA SER A 46 6.49 -5.87 -4.46
C SER A 46 7.72 -5.08 -4.03
N PHE A 47 7.61 -4.33 -2.94
CA PHE A 47 8.71 -3.61 -2.31
C PHE A 47 8.82 -4.06 -0.84
N ASP A 48 9.99 -4.57 -0.48
CA ASP A 48 10.29 -5.01 0.89
C ASP A 48 10.82 -3.82 1.70
N GLU A 49 10.11 -3.48 2.77
CA GLU A 49 10.41 -2.37 3.66
C GLU A 49 11.19 -2.81 4.91
N LYS A 50 11.68 -4.05 4.93
CA LYS A 50 12.41 -4.58 6.08
C LYS A 50 13.60 -3.70 6.47
N GLY A 51 13.61 -3.31 7.74
CA GLY A 51 14.67 -2.48 8.33
C GLY A 51 14.49 -0.98 8.13
N ILE A 52 13.39 -0.55 7.51
CA ILE A 52 12.96 0.85 7.49
C ILE A 52 12.21 1.14 8.80
N GLU A 53 12.45 2.31 9.39
CA GLU A 53 11.70 2.72 10.58
C GLU A 53 10.19 2.80 10.28
N PRO A 54 9.32 2.41 11.23
CA PRO A 54 7.89 2.51 11.04
C PRO A 54 7.42 3.96 10.86
N TYR A 55 6.35 4.13 10.08
CA TYR A 55 5.63 5.40 9.97
C TYR A 55 5.25 5.95 11.35
N PRO A 56 5.35 7.27 11.60
CA PRO A 56 5.64 8.36 10.65
C PRO A 56 7.14 8.66 10.42
N HIS A 57 8.05 7.85 10.97
CA HIS A 57 9.48 8.03 10.80
C HIS A 57 10.01 7.28 9.56
N GLY A 58 11.30 7.39 9.26
CA GLY A 58 11.94 6.59 8.20
C GLY A 58 11.77 7.08 6.74
N TRP A 59 11.17 8.25 6.49
CA TRP A 59 10.96 8.79 5.13
C TRP A 59 12.24 8.90 4.30
N ASP A 60 13.38 9.26 4.91
CA ASP A 60 14.66 9.34 4.22
C ASP A 60 15.15 7.97 3.72
N VAL A 61 15.12 6.97 4.59
CA VAL A 61 15.55 5.60 4.25
C VAL A 61 14.58 4.99 3.24
N TRP A 62 13.29 5.16 3.47
CA TRP A 62 12.24 4.67 2.59
C TRP A 62 12.32 5.28 1.19
N SER A 63 12.44 6.60 1.10
CA SER A 63 12.47 7.30 -0.20
C SER A 63 13.70 6.94 -1.01
N ASN A 64 14.86 6.76 -0.35
CA ASN A 64 16.07 6.28 -1.02
C ASN A 64 15.90 4.86 -1.54
N GLY A 65 15.37 3.93 -0.72
CA GLY A 65 15.04 2.58 -1.16
C GLY A 65 14.05 2.56 -2.32
N MET A 66 13.01 3.39 -2.26
CA MET A 66 11.99 3.51 -3.30
C MET A 66 12.57 4.06 -4.60
N LYS A 67 13.46 5.07 -4.55
CA LYS A 67 14.16 5.59 -5.74
C LYS A 67 15.00 4.50 -6.40
N SER A 68 15.84 3.79 -5.64
CA SER A 68 16.67 2.70 -6.16
C SER A 68 15.83 1.57 -6.73
N PHE A 69 14.70 1.26 -6.10
CA PHE A 69 13.75 0.26 -6.59
C PHE A 69 13.12 0.68 -7.92
N MET A 70 12.62 1.92 -8.01
CA MET A 70 12.05 2.45 -9.24
C MET A 70 13.07 2.47 -10.37
N GLU A 71 14.31 2.88 -10.10
CA GLU A 71 15.42 2.86 -11.06
C GLU A 71 15.71 1.43 -11.56
N GLN A 72 15.84 0.46 -10.65
CA GLN A 72 16.08 -0.94 -11.02
C GLN A 72 14.96 -1.53 -11.88
N LYS A 73 13.72 -1.09 -11.65
CA LYS A 73 12.55 -1.55 -12.41
C LYS A 73 12.27 -0.70 -13.67
N GLY A 74 13.05 0.36 -13.91
CA GLY A 74 12.81 1.30 -15.02
C GLY A 74 11.49 2.06 -14.90
N ILE A 75 11.01 2.30 -13.67
CA ILE A 75 9.76 3.00 -13.38
C ILE A 75 10.06 4.49 -13.22
N VAL A 76 9.42 5.32 -14.04
CA VAL A 76 9.51 6.79 -13.95
C VAL A 76 8.09 7.34 -13.77
N PRO A 77 7.63 7.52 -12.53
CA PRO A 77 6.28 7.98 -12.27
C PRO A 77 6.18 9.50 -12.45
N SER A 78 5.10 9.96 -13.07
CA SER A 78 4.77 11.40 -13.13
C SER A 78 3.95 11.85 -11.92
N PHE A 79 3.16 10.95 -11.34
CA PHE A 79 2.24 11.24 -10.23
C PHE A 79 2.17 10.09 -9.24
N ILE A 80 1.92 10.42 -7.98
CA ILE A 80 1.53 9.50 -6.91
C ILE A 80 0.05 9.73 -6.61
N TYR A 81 -0.73 8.66 -6.46
CA TYR A 81 -2.12 8.74 -6.03
C TYR A 81 -2.21 8.28 -4.58
N SER A 82 -2.77 9.11 -3.70
CA SER A 82 -2.97 8.78 -2.28
C SER A 82 -4.26 9.41 -1.76
N SER A 83 -4.80 8.88 -0.68
CA SER A 83 -5.87 9.54 0.09
C SER A 83 -5.32 10.26 1.34
N GLU A 84 -4.04 10.04 1.68
CA GLU A 84 -3.44 10.58 2.90
C GLU A 84 -2.82 11.96 2.64
N GLU A 85 -3.52 13.02 3.03
CA GLU A 85 -3.11 14.42 2.77
C GLU A 85 -1.78 14.78 3.43
N LEU A 86 -1.50 14.21 4.59
CA LEU A 86 -0.28 14.45 5.36
C LEU A 86 0.98 13.92 4.66
N ASP A 87 0.83 12.93 3.79
CA ASP A 87 1.95 12.29 3.09
C ASP A 87 2.28 13.01 1.77
N ALA A 88 1.33 13.74 1.17
CA ALA A 88 1.53 14.50 -0.06
C ALA A 88 2.74 15.46 -0.03
N PRO A 89 2.97 16.29 1.01
CA PRO A 89 4.17 17.12 1.08
C PRO A 89 5.45 16.28 1.20
N ARG A 90 5.40 15.12 1.87
CA ARG A 90 6.56 14.22 2.03
C ARG A 90 6.96 13.56 0.72
N TYR A 91 5.99 13.12 -0.10
CA TYR A 91 6.29 12.60 -1.42
C TYR A 91 6.96 13.65 -2.32
N ARG A 92 6.48 14.90 -2.26
CA ARG A 92 7.10 16.00 -3.00
C ARG A 92 8.51 16.31 -2.50
N GLU A 93 8.70 16.38 -1.18
CA GLU A 93 10.00 16.65 -0.54
C GLU A 93 11.04 15.57 -0.87
N HIS A 94 10.70 14.31 -0.65
CA HIS A 94 11.67 13.22 -0.72
C HIS A 94 11.79 12.59 -2.10
N LEU A 95 10.70 12.51 -2.89
CA LEU A 95 10.73 11.88 -4.22
C LEU A 95 10.69 12.87 -5.37
N GLY A 96 10.31 14.13 -5.13
CA GLY A 96 10.13 15.13 -6.18
C GLY A 96 8.92 14.85 -7.09
N ILE A 97 7.97 14.02 -6.63
CA ILE A 97 6.81 13.61 -7.42
C ILE A 97 5.54 14.30 -6.89
N GLU A 98 4.70 14.76 -7.80
CA GLU A 98 3.41 15.35 -7.44
C GLU A 98 2.41 14.29 -6.97
N THR A 99 1.71 14.59 -5.88
CA THR A 99 0.65 13.73 -5.34
C THR A 99 -0.72 14.25 -5.74
N ILE A 100 -1.54 13.37 -6.33
CA ILE A 100 -2.96 13.59 -6.62
C ILE A 100 -3.75 12.94 -5.49
N LEU A 101 -4.48 13.78 -4.73
CA LEU A 101 -5.35 13.29 -3.66
C LEU A 101 -6.63 12.71 -4.24
N VAL A 102 -6.99 11.51 -3.80
CA VAL A 102 -8.21 10.80 -4.22
C VAL A 102 -9.04 10.47 -3.00
N ASP A 103 -10.24 11.06 -2.91
CA ASP A 103 -11.20 10.88 -1.80
C ASP A 103 -10.56 11.00 -0.39
N PRO A 104 -9.86 12.11 -0.07
CA PRO A 104 -9.18 12.27 1.23
C PRO A 104 -10.17 12.28 2.41
N GLU A 105 -11.39 12.76 2.19
CA GLU A 105 -12.47 12.74 3.18
C GLU A 105 -13.13 11.35 3.36
N ARG A 106 -12.70 10.34 2.57
CA ARG A 106 -13.27 8.98 2.55
C ARG A 106 -14.80 8.98 2.34
N SER A 107 -15.29 9.93 1.55
CA SER A 107 -16.71 10.18 1.27
C SER A 107 -17.35 9.10 0.39
N PHE A 108 -16.55 8.47 -0.48
CA PHE A 108 -16.99 7.41 -1.38
C PHE A 108 -16.68 6.01 -0.81
N MET A 109 -15.53 5.85 -0.16
CA MET A 109 -15.09 4.60 0.47
C MET A 109 -14.70 4.81 1.94
N ASN A 110 -15.70 4.83 2.83
CA ASN A 110 -15.50 5.04 4.28
C ASN A 110 -15.02 3.77 5.02
N ILE A 111 -14.00 3.09 4.49
CA ILE A 111 -13.45 1.86 5.04
C ILE A 111 -11.92 1.89 4.94
N SER A 112 -11.23 1.65 6.05
CA SER A 112 -9.77 1.49 6.12
C SER A 112 -9.36 0.03 6.28
N GLY A 113 -8.11 -0.29 5.90
CA GLY A 113 -7.57 -1.63 6.12
C GLY A 113 -7.59 -2.06 7.60
N SER A 114 -7.46 -1.11 8.53
CA SER A 114 -7.56 -1.38 9.96
C SER A 114 -8.98 -1.78 10.38
N GLN A 115 -10.00 -1.11 9.85
CA GLN A 115 -11.40 -1.44 10.13
C GLN A 115 -11.78 -2.83 9.60
N ILE A 116 -11.32 -3.19 8.40
CA ILE A 116 -11.56 -4.53 7.81
C ILE A 116 -10.90 -5.61 8.65
N ARG A 117 -9.68 -5.39 9.14
CA ARG A 117 -8.94 -6.37 9.96
C ARG A 117 -9.57 -6.60 11.34
N GLN A 118 -10.21 -5.58 11.91
CA GLN A 118 -10.85 -5.65 13.22
C GLN A 118 -12.25 -6.27 13.17
N ASP A 119 -13.00 -6.05 12.09
CA ASP A 119 -14.34 -6.63 11.91
C ASP A 119 -14.56 -7.08 10.45
N PRO A 120 -13.96 -8.22 10.05
CA PRO A 120 -14.00 -8.68 8.66
C PRO A 120 -15.41 -8.97 8.15
N PHE A 121 -16.32 -9.39 9.03
CA PHE A 121 -17.69 -9.75 8.67
C PHE A 121 -18.58 -8.53 8.43
N ARG A 122 -18.37 -7.44 9.17
CA ARG A 122 -19.11 -6.19 8.98
C ARG A 122 -18.80 -5.50 7.66
N TYR A 123 -17.58 -5.64 7.13
CA TYR A 123 -17.15 -5.00 5.89
C TYR A 123 -17.08 -5.96 4.68
N TRP A 124 -17.70 -7.13 4.81
CA TRP A 124 -17.65 -8.24 3.85
C TRP A 124 -18.07 -7.87 2.41
N THR A 125 -18.98 -6.92 2.23
CA THR A 125 -19.43 -6.45 0.91
C THR A 125 -18.38 -5.64 0.14
N THR A 126 -17.39 -5.07 0.84
CA THR A 126 -16.34 -4.21 0.23
C THR A 126 -15.06 -4.99 -0.06
N SER A 127 -14.83 -6.11 0.60
CA SER A 127 -13.59 -6.90 0.48
C SER A 127 -13.53 -7.85 -0.73
N ARG A 128 -14.63 -8.02 -1.48
CA ARG A 128 -14.63 -8.81 -2.72
C ARG A 128 -14.63 -7.93 -3.97
N PRO A 129 -13.79 -8.22 -4.97
CA PRO A 129 -14.03 -7.73 -6.32
C PRO A 129 -15.31 -8.38 -6.86
N LYS A 130 -16.17 -7.58 -7.51
CA LYS A 130 -17.31 -8.08 -8.30
C LYS A 130 -16.82 -8.76 -9.57
#